data_AF-A0A8X6Q2X7-F1
#
_entry.id   AF-A0A8X6Q2X7-F1
#
_cell.length_a   1.000
_cell.length_b   1.000
_cell.length_c   1.000
_cell.angle_alpha   90.00
_cell.angle_beta   90.00
_cell.angle_gamma   90.00
#
_symmetry.space_group_name_H-M   'P 1'
#
loop_
_entity.id
_entity.type
_entity.pdbx_description
1 polymer ?
#
loop_
_entity_poly.entity_id
_entity_poly.type
_entity_poly.pdbx_seq_one_letter_code
_entity_poly.pdbx_strand_id
1 'polypeptide(L)'
;MVDISTSKIRPYIPEEFRMQMFQQIQGFCHPGVKSTIRQMTEKFIWPVMKKQVGEWAKTCMGCQKCKVNRHTKSKFGVYQIPDGRFSVVHIDLIGPLPPTEDMEYCLTCIDQYSSWIEAVPLPAITAEIVGKAFYNNWICRFGIPDQIITDQGRQFESQLLRCLAA
;
A
#
# COMPACT_ATOMS: atom_id res chain seq x y z
N MET A 1 -30.96 -14.06 37.86
CA MET A 1 -31.65 -14.87 36.84
C MET A 1 -30.60 -15.52 35.96
N VAL A 2 -30.81 -16.77 35.56
CA VAL A 2 -29.81 -17.57 34.85
C VAL A 2 -30.50 -18.24 33.67
N ASP A 3 -29.85 -18.23 32.50
CA ASP A 3 -30.35 -18.89 31.31
C ASP A 3 -29.80 -20.32 31.21
N ILE A 4 -30.71 -21.25 30.97
CA ILE A 4 -30.45 -22.70 30.83
C ILE A 4 -30.89 -23.24 29.46
N SER A 5 -31.25 -22.35 28.51
CA SER A 5 -31.66 -22.73 27.15
C SER A 5 -30.56 -23.43 26.35
N THR A 6 -29.30 -23.31 26.78
CA THR A 6 -28.13 -24.00 26.23
C THR A 6 -27.57 -25.02 27.22
N SER A 7 -26.81 -26.01 26.76
CA SER A 7 -26.11 -27.00 27.61
C SER A 7 -25.12 -26.41 28.62
N LYS A 8 -24.91 -25.08 28.61
CA LYS A 8 -24.13 -24.31 29.57
C LYS A 8 -25.02 -23.29 30.25
N ILE A 9 -24.88 -23.21 31.57
CA ILE A 9 -25.54 -22.25 32.44
C ILE A 9 -24.95 -20.85 32.18
N ARG A 10 -25.77 -19.88 31.78
CA ARG A 10 -25.34 -18.50 31.48
C ARG A 10 -25.97 -17.50 32.45
N PRO A 11 -25.21 -16.91 33.39
CA PRO A 11 -25.75 -15.90 34.29
C PRO A 11 -26.13 -14.62 33.54
N TYR A 12 -27.24 -14.01 33.98
CA TYR A 12 -27.64 -12.68 33.54
C TYR A 12 -26.73 -11.62 34.16
N ILE A 13 -26.20 -10.71 33.35
CA ILE A 13 -25.29 -9.65 33.79
C ILE A 13 -26.00 -8.28 33.86
N PRO A 14 -26.07 -7.65 35.05
CA PRO A 14 -26.54 -6.28 35.22
C PRO A 14 -25.68 -5.28 34.43
N GLU A 15 -26.27 -4.16 34.03
CA GLU A 15 -25.67 -3.21 33.10
C GLU A 15 -24.29 -2.69 33.56
N GLU A 16 -24.15 -2.45 34.86
CA GLU A 16 -22.94 -1.96 35.52
C GLU A 16 -21.72 -2.85 35.28
N PHE A 17 -21.92 -4.17 35.19
CA PHE A 17 -20.83 -5.14 35.08
C PHE A 17 -20.50 -5.54 33.64
N ARG A 18 -21.33 -5.18 32.64
CA ARG A 18 -21.17 -5.64 31.26
C ARG A 18 -19.86 -5.17 30.62
N MET A 19 -19.50 -3.90 30.84
CA MET A 19 -18.25 -3.34 30.31
C MET A 19 -17.03 -3.98 30.96
N GLN A 20 -17.10 -4.27 32.26
CA GLN A 20 -16.01 -4.88 33.01
C GLN A 20 -15.75 -6.32 32.51
N MET A 21 -16.82 -7.10 32.28
CA MET A 21 -16.71 -8.43 31.66
C MET A 21 -16.14 -8.35 30.24
N PHE A 22 -16.49 -7.31 29.47
CA PHE A 22 -15.95 -7.09 28.13
C PHE A 22 -14.45 -6.80 28.15
N GLN A 23 -14.01 -5.90 29.02
CA GLN A 23 -12.61 -5.55 29.17
C GLN A 23 -11.75 -6.75 29.55
N GLN A 24 -12.26 -7.64 30.42
CA GLN A 24 -11.56 -8.87 30.76
C GLN A 24 -11.30 -9.74 29.53
N ILE A 25 -12.32 -10.02 28.71
CA ILE A 25 -12.16 -10.86 27.51
C ILE A 25 -11.33 -10.16 26.42
N GLN A 26 -11.54 -8.87 26.23
CA GLN A 26 -10.85 -8.10 25.20
C GLN A 26 -9.36 -7.87 25.56
N GLY A 27 -9.05 -7.73 26.85
CA GLY A 27 -7.70 -7.43 27.36
C GLY A 27 -6.71 -8.59 27.27
N PHE A 28 -7.15 -9.84 27.14
CA PHE A 28 -6.23 -10.98 27.01
C PHE A 28 -5.49 -11.01 25.66
N CYS A 29 -6.23 -10.85 24.56
CA CYS A 29 -5.67 -11.09 23.21
C CYS A 29 -6.30 -10.24 22.11
N HIS A 30 -7.06 -9.18 22.43
CA HIS A 30 -7.77 -8.36 21.44
C HIS A 30 -8.49 -9.17 20.33
N PRO A 31 -9.33 -10.15 20.72
CA PRO A 31 -10.01 -11.01 19.75
C PRO A 31 -10.81 -10.18 18.73
N GLY A 32 -10.90 -10.68 17.51
CA GLY A 32 -11.74 -10.05 16.49
C GLY A 32 -13.22 -10.05 16.91
N VAL A 33 -14.00 -9.08 16.41
CA VAL A 33 -15.40 -8.84 16.79
C VAL A 33 -16.24 -10.13 16.88
N LYS A 34 -16.16 -11.01 15.88
CA LYS A 34 -16.89 -12.29 15.86
C LYS A 34 -16.48 -13.23 17.00
N SER A 35 -15.18 -13.29 17.30
CA SER A 35 -14.63 -14.11 18.39
C SER A 35 -15.03 -13.54 19.76
N THR A 36 -14.97 -12.22 19.94
CA THR A 36 -15.40 -11.56 21.19
C THR A 36 -16.88 -11.81 21.47
N ILE A 37 -17.74 -11.67 20.45
CA ILE A 37 -19.17 -11.97 20.57
C ILE A 37 -19.38 -13.44 20.96
N ARG A 38 -18.69 -14.38 20.30
CA ARG A 38 -18.82 -15.81 20.59
C ARG A 38 -18.47 -16.12 22.05
N GLN A 39 -17.28 -15.72 22.49
CA GLN A 39 -16.79 -15.96 23.85
C GLN A 39 -17.71 -15.36 24.92
N MET A 40 -18.23 -14.17 24.66
CA MET A 40 -19.20 -13.52 25.52
C MET A 40 -20.50 -14.31 25.60
N THR A 41 -21.09 -14.67 24.46
CA THR A 41 -22.40 -15.36 24.41
C THR A 41 -22.36 -16.81 24.91
N GLU A 42 -21.16 -17.41 25.01
CA GLU A 42 -20.96 -18.72 25.63
C GLU A 42 -21.00 -18.65 27.17
N LYS A 43 -20.65 -17.50 27.77
CA LYS A 43 -20.49 -17.34 29.22
C LYS A 43 -21.59 -16.53 29.89
N PHE A 44 -22.20 -15.58 29.17
CA PHE A 44 -23.12 -14.61 29.75
C PHE A 44 -24.34 -14.38 28.85
N ILE A 45 -25.39 -13.78 29.41
CA ILE A 45 -26.58 -13.39 28.64
C ILE A 45 -27.15 -12.05 29.11
N TRP A 46 -27.55 -11.20 28.16
CA TRP A 46 -28.40 -10.03 28.37
C TRP A 46 -29.03 -9.57 27.04
N PRO A 47 -30.08 -8.73 27.06
CA PRO A 47 -30.70 -8.18 25.85
C PRO A 47 -29.70 -7.42 24.98
N VAL A 48 -29.77 -7.58 23.66
CA VAL A 48 -28.98 -6.79 22.69
C VAL A 48 -27.45 -7.00 22.78
N MET A 49 -27.01 -8.03 23.52
CA MET A 49 -25.61 -8.35 23.79
C MET A 49 -24.70 -8.40 22.56
N LYS A 50 -25.13 -9.08 21.48
CA LYS A 50 -24.31 -9.19 20.25
C LYS A 50 -24.01 -7.83 19.63
N LYS A 51 -24.99 -6.91 19.64
CA LYS A 51 -24.84 -5.56 19.09
C LYS A 51 -23.92 -4.72 19.98
N GLN A 52 -24.17 -4.71 21.30
CA GLN A 52 -23.35 -3.95 22.25
C GLN A 52 -21.87 -4.39 22.24
N VAL A 53 -21.60 -5.70 22.32
CA VAL A 53 -20.23 -6.24 22.27
C VAL A 53 -19.57 -5.92 20.92
N GLY A 54 -20.34 -5.95 19.84
CA GLY A 54 -19.86 -5.57 18.51
C GLY A 54 -19.45 -4.09 18.41
N GLU A 55 -20.20 -3.19 19.06
CA GLU A 55 -19.90 -1.77 19.14
C GLU A 55 -18.66 -1.51 20.01
N TRP A 56 -18.55 -2.13 21.17
CA TRP A 56 -17.38 -1.99 22.05
C TRP A 56 -16.09 -2.54 21.43
N ALA A 57 -16.17 -3.65 20.70
CA ALA A 57 -15.01 -4.21 19.99
C ALA A 57 -14.53 -3.26 18.87
N LYS A 58 -15.43 -2.46 18.27
CA LYS A 58 -15.08 -1.45 17.27
C LYS A 58 -14.43 -0.21 17.89
N THR A 59 -14.75 0.15 19.14
CA THR A 59 -14.16 1.31 19.83
C THR A 59 -12.81 1.00 20.50
N CYS A 60 -12.33 -0.25 20.42
CA CYS A 60 -11.06 -0.64 21.02
C CYS A 60 -9.87 -0.03 20.25
N MET A 61 -9.16 0.92 20.87
CA MET A 61 -8.01 1.61 20.27
C MET A 61 -6.88 0.66 19.85
N GLY A 62 -6.59 -0.38 20.64
CA GLY A 62 -5.58 -1.38 20.29
C GLY A 62 -5.96 -2.15 19.00
N CYS A 63 -7.22 -2.56 18.88
CA CYS A 63 -7.71 -3.21 17.68
C CYS A 63 -7.73 -2.27 16.46
N GLN A 64 -8.09 -1.00 16.65
CA GLN A 64 -8.13 -0.02 15.55
C GLN A 64 -6.74 0.30 15.00
N LYS A 65 -5.73 0.43 15.87
CA LYS A 65 -4.34 0.69 15.44
C LYS A 65 -3.72 -0.51 14.71
N CYS A 66 -4.01 -1.74 15.16
CA CYS A 66 -3.40 -2.94 14.60
C CYS A 66 -4.14 -3.52 13.40
N LYS A 67 -5.45 -3.23 13.22
CA LYS A 67 -6.24 -3.72 12.09
C LYS A 67 -6.67 -2.61 11.15
N VAL A 68 -6.11 -2.63 9.94
CA VAL A 68 -6.66 -1.89 8.80
C VAL A 68 -7.97 -2.55 8.39
N ASN A 69 -9.10 -2.04 8.89
CA ASN A 69 -10.44 -2.58 8.59
C ASN A 69 -11.03 -2.06 7.27
N ARG A 70 -10.42 -1.05 6.65
CA ARG A 70 -10.92 -0.42 5.42
C ARG A 70 -9.73 -0.15 4.51
N HIS A 71 -9.59 -0.96 3.47
CA HIS A 71 -8.81 -0.54 2.32
C HIS A 71 -9.60 0.61 1.67
N THR A 72 -9.11 1.84 1.83
CA THR A 72 -9.60 2.95 1.02
C THR A 72 -9.26 2.60 -0.41
N LYS A 73 -10.24 2.10 -1.18
CA LYS A 73 -10.10 1.94 -2.61
C LYS A 73 -10.10 3.34 -3.19
N SER A 74 -8.92 3.93 -3.34
CA SER A 74 -8.75 5.16 -4.09
C SER A 74 -9.39 4.98 -5.46
N LYS A 75 -10.14 5.97 -5.93
CA LYS A 75 -10.59 5.97 -7.33
C LYS A 75 -9.34 5.91 -8.21
N PHE A 76 -9.36 5.10 -9.26
CA PHE A 76 -8.30 5.13 -10.26
C PHE A 76 -8.15 6.57 -10.76
N GLY A 77 -6.91 7.08 -10.77
CA GLY A 77 -6.64 8.37 -11.41
C GLY A 77 -7.01 8.29 -12.88
N VAL A 78 -7.60 9.36 -13.43
CA VAL A 78 -7.77 9.47 -14.88
C VAL A 78 -6.38 9.73 -15.45
N TYR A 79 -5.81 8.71 -16.07
CA TYR A 79 -4.51 8.82 -16.73
C TYR A 79 -4.73 9.37 -18.14
N GLN A 80 -4.10 10.50 -18.47
CA GLN A 80 -4.20 11.04 -19.82
C GLN A 80 -3.36 10.19 -20.77
N ILE A 81 -3.98 9.73 -21.85
CA ILE A 81 -3.27 9.03 -22.92
C ILE A 81 -2.51 10.10 -23.71
N PRO A 82 -1.22 9.90 -24.04
CA PRO A 82 -0.45 10.88 -24.77
C PRO A 82 -1.00 11.05 -26.19
N ASP A 83 -0.90 12.25 -26.75
CA ASP A 83 -1.42 12.56 -28.08
C ASP A 83 -0.49 12.10 -29.22
N GLY A 84 0.72 11.60 -28.91
CA GLY A 84 1.69 11.15 -29.91
C GLY A 84 2.79 10.22 -29.38
N ARG A 85 3.48 9.54 -30.31
CA ARG A 85 4.65 8.69 -30.00
C ARG A 85 5.79 9.52 -29.42
N PHE A 86 6.46 8.98 -28.41
CA PHE A 86 7.65 9.56 -27.77
C PHE A 86 7.41 10.91 -27.08
N SER A 87 6.15 11.30 -26.88
CA SER A 87 5.77 12.52 -26.15
C SER A 87 5.97 12.35 -24.65
N VAL A 88 5.50 11.23 -24.09
CA VAL A 88 5.62 10.92 -22.67
C VAL A 88 6.43 9.65 -22.48
N VAL A 89 7.54 9.79 -21.75
CA VAL A 89 8.50 8.70 -21.52
C VAL A 89 8.62 8.42 -20.05
N HIS A 90 8.46 7.15 -19.68
CA HIS A 90 8.69 6.65 -18.34
C HIS A 90 10.12 6.15 -18.26
N ILE A 91 10.91 6.68 -17.33
CA ILE A 91 12.26 6.17 -17.06
C ILE A 91 12.34 5.60 -15.66
N ASP A 92 12.99 4.44 -15.54
CA ASP A 92 13.16 3.72 -14.29
C ASP A 92 14.55 3.05 -14.24
N LEU A 93 15.10 2.90 -13.03
CA LEU A 93 16.40 2.30 -12.79
C LEU A 93 16.25 0.95 -12.08
N ILE A 94 16.71 -0.10 -12.73
CA ILE A 94 16.73 -1.45 -12.17
C ILE A 94 18.13 -1.73 -11.62
N GLY A 95 18.19 -2.15 -10.35
CA GLY A 95 19.42 -2.71 -9.77
C GLY A 95 19.49 -2.61 -8.24
N PRO A 96 20.59 -3.11 -7.64
CA PRO A 96 21.71 -3.78 -8.32
C PRO A 96 21.35 -5.20 -8.80
N LEU A 97 21.79 -5.54 -10.01
CA LEU A 97 21.68 -6.86 -10.65
C LEU A 97 23.02 -7.62 -10.54
N PRO A 98 23.05 -8.94 -10.77
CA PRO A 98 24.32 -9.67 -10.86
C PRO A 98 25.24 -9.04 -11.91
N PRO A 99 26.49 -8.68 -11.56
CA PRO A 99 27.38 -7.96 -12.45
C PRO A 99 27.69 -8.80 -13.69
N THR A 100 27.47 -8.19 -14.86
CA THR A 100 27.92 -8.73 -16.15
C THR A 100 28.76 -7.64 -16.80
N GLU A 101 30.06 -7.89 -17.00
CA GLU A 101 31.01 -6.90 -17.57
C GLU A 101 30.99 -5.55 -16.82
N ASP A 102 30.99 -5.60 -15.47
CA ASP A 102 30.93 -4.42 -14.59
C ASP A 102 29.66 -3.55 -14.73
N MET A 103 28.61 -4.08 -15.37
CA MET A 103 27.28 -3.47 -15.45
C MET A 103 26.35 -4.09 -14.40
N GLU A 104 25.99 -3.30 -13.39
CA GLU A 104 25.15 -3.74 -12.26
C GLU A 104 23.75 -3.11 -12.29
N TYR A 105 23.51 -2.13 -13.16
CA TYR A 105 22.26 -1.40 -13.23
C TYR A 105 21.72 -1.38 -14.65
N CYS A 106 20.43 -1.08 -14.80
CA CYS A 106 19.81 -0.92 -16.11
C CYS A 106 18.85 0.27 -16.08
N LEU A 107 19.03 1.21 -16.99
CA LEU A 107 18.07 2.28 -17.26
C LEU A 107 17.04 1.76 -18.25
N THR A 108 15.79 1.74 -17.83
CA THR A 108 14.66 1.43 -18.70
C THR A 108 13.95 2.71 -19.10
N CYS A 109 13.60 2.83 -20.38
CA CYS A 109 12.85 3.94 -20.95
C CYS A 109 11.66 3.36 -21.71
N ILE A 110 10.45 3.78 -21.37
CA ILE A 110 9.22 3.26 -21.95
C ILE A 110 8.39 4.41 -22.51
N ASP A 111 8.11 4.38 -23.82
CA ASP A 111 7.15 5.29 -24.44
C ASP A 111 5.73 4.89 -24.03
N GLN A 112 5.00 5.83 -23.44
CA GLN A 112 3.65 5.58 -22.96
C GLN A 112 2.65 5.33 -24.10
N TYR A 113 2.87 5.90 -25.29
CA TYR A 113 1.93 5.77 -26.41
C TYR A 113 2.04 4.41 -27.10
N SER A 114 3.26 4.02 -27.50
CA SER A 114 3.51 2.80 -28.27
C SER A 114 3.92 1.60 -27.42
N SER A 115 4.16 1.79 -26.12
CA SER A 115 4.80 0.80 -25.25
C SER A 115 6.17 0.35 -25.79
N TRP A 116 6.88 1.21 -26.50
CA TRP A 116 8.25 0.94 -26.95
C TRP A 116 9.20 0.98 -25.75
N ILE A 117 10.06 -0.03 -25.63
CA ILE A 117 10.94 -0.21 -24.48
C ILE A 117 12.40 -0.17 -24.93
N GLU A 118 13.21 0.64 -24.26
CA GLU A 118 14.67 0.65 -24.36
C GLU A 118 15.26 0.31 -22.99
N ALA A 119 16.23 -0.60 -22.96
CA ALA A 119 16.93 -1.04 -21.75
C ALA A 119 18.43 -0.85 -21.95
N VAL A 120 19.03 0.03 -21.16
CA VAL A 120 20.44 0.43 -21.29
C VAL A 120 21.20 -0.01 -20.04
N PRO A 121 22.17 -0.94 -20.15
CA PRO A 121 22.99 -1.34 -19.01
C PRO A 121 23.89 -0.19 -18.56
N LEU A 122 24.03 -0.03 -17.24
CA LEU A 122 24.83 1.01 -16.61
C LEU A 122 25.77 0.42 -15.55
N PRO A 123 27.00 0.95 -15.43
CA PRO A 123 27.93 0.54 -14.37
C PRO A 123 27.60 1.22 -13.03
N ALA A 124 26.94 2.38 -13.06
CA ALA A 124 26.53 3.12 -11.88
C ALA A 124 25.33 4.04 -12.18
N ILE A 125 24.60 4.43 -11.12
CA ILE A 125 23.37 5.23 -11.18
C ILE A 125 23.60 6.71 -10.91
N THR A 126 24.76 7.27 -11.25
CA THR A 126 24.99 8.71 -11.06
C THR A 126 24.16 9.50 -12.08
N ALA A 127 23.72 10.71 -11.71
CA ALA A 127 22.92 11.58 -12.58
C ALA A 127 23.58 11.83 -13.96
N GLU A 128 24.91 11.96 -13.99
CA GLU A 128 25.66 12.16 -15.23
C GLU A 128 25.62 10.93 -16.15
N ILE A 129 25.78 9.73 -15.57
CA ILE A 129 25.76 8.48 -16.33
C ILE A 129 24.36 8.23 -16.89
N VAL A 130 23.34 8.39 -16.05
CA VAL A 130 21.93 8.24 -16.43
C VAL A 130 21.55 9.26 -17.52
N GLY A 131 21.92 10.53 -17.35
CA GLY A 131 21.65 11.57 -18.32
C GLY A 131 22.34 11.34 -19.67
N LYS A 132 23.61 10.92 -19.67
CA LYS A 132 24.33 10.55 -20.91
C LYS A 132 23.70 9.34 -21.59
N ALA A 133 23.33 8.32 -20.82
CA ALA A 133 22.69 7.12 -21.33
C ALA A 133 21.33 7.45 -21.96
N PHE A 134 20.52 8.28 -21.30
CA PHE A 134 19.24 8.73 -21.82
C PHE A 134 19.40 9.59 -23.08
N TYR A 135 20.33 10.54 -23.07
CA TYR A 135 20.61 11.39 -24.23
C TYR A 135 21.02 10.56 -25.45
N ASN A 136 21.99 9.66 -25.29
CA ASN A 136 22.53 8.88 -26.40
C ASN A 136 21.54 7.84 -26.96
N ASN A 137 20.77 7.18 -26.08
CA ASN A 137 19.90 6.06 -26.49
C ASN A 137 18.46 6.47 -26.78
N TRP A 138 18.00 7.61 -26.25
CA TRP A 138 16.65 8.11 -26.47
C TRP A 138 16.65 9.39 -27.32
N ILE A 139 17.23 10.47 -26.81
CA ILE A 139 17.13 11.80 -27.43
C ILE A 139 17.74 11.81 -28.83
N CYS A 140 18.91 11.20 -29.02
CA CYS A 140 19.56 11.11 -30.32
C CYS A 140 18.78 10.28 -31.35
N ARG A 141 17.87 9.39 -30.92
CA ARG A 141 17.13 8.46 -31.81
C ARG A 141 15.70 8.92 -32.08
N PHE A 142 15.01 9.41 -31.05
CA PHE A 142 13.57 9.69 -31.09
C PHE A 142 13.24 11.19 -30.90
N GLY A 143 14.22 11.99 -30.47
CA GLY A 143 14.02 13.40 -30.14
C GLY A 143 13.76 13.64 -28.65
N ILE A 144 13.51 14.90 -28.32
CA ILE A 144 13.24 15.35 -26.94
C ILE A 144 11.77 15.07 -26.62
N PRO A 145 11.45 14.34 -25.53
CA PRO A 145 10.07 14.12 -25.12
C PRO A 145 9.48 15.38 -24.46
N ASP A 146 8.17 15.57 -24.60
CA ASP A 146 7.42 16.65 -23.93
C ASP A 146 7.37 16.45 -22.41
N GLN A 147 7.33 15.19 -21.97
CA GLN A 147 7.28 14.85 -20.56
C GLN A 147 8.12 13.61 -20.24
N ILE A 148 8.95 13.73 -19.21
CA ILE A 148 9.68 12.61 -18.61
C ILE A 148 9.05 12.31 -17.25
N ILE A 149 8.60 11.07 -17.08
CA ILE A 149 8.05 10.54 -15.83
C ILE A 149 9.12 9.63 -15.22
N THR A 150 9.54 9.95 -14.01
CA THR A 150 10.51 9.16 -13.25
C THR A 150 9.89 8.73 -11.92
N ASP A 151 10.42 7.68 -11.31
CA ASP A 151 10.24 7.53 -9.87
C ASP A 151 11.05 8.63 -9.15
N GLN A 152 10.66 9.00 -7.91
CA GLN A 152 11.34 10.09 -7.16
C GLN A 152 12.72 9.66 -6.61
N GLY A 153 13.49 8.91 -7.40
CA GLY A 153 14.89 8.62 -7.12
C GLY A 153 15.72 9.91 -7.13
N ARG A 154 16.64 10.06 -6.16
CA ARG A 154 17.54 11.23 -6.03
C ARG A 154 18.37 11.48 -7.29
N GLN A 155 18.61 10.44 -8.07
CA GLN A 155 19.34 10.44 -9.33
C GLN A 155 18.58 11.23 -10.40
N PHE A 156 17.25 11.20 -10.34
CA PHE A 156 16.35 11.87 -11.26
C PHE A 156 16.02 13.33 -10.87
N GLU A 157 16.26 13.70 -9.61
CA GLU A 157 16.08 15.08 -9.13
C GLU A 157 17.18 16.06 -9.55
N SER A 158 18.24 15.56 -10.20
CA SER A 158 19.36 16.40 -10.63
C SER A 158 18.93 17.47 -11.65
N GLN A 159 19.58 18.64 -11.58
CA GLN A 159 19.35 19.73 -12.54
C GLN A 159 19.58 19.29 -14.00
N LEU A 160 20.47 18.31 -14.20
CA LEU A 160 20.81 17.76 -15.51
C LEU A 160 19.59 17.13 -16.19
N LEU A 161 18.81 16.32 -15.48
CA LEU A 161 17.61 15.70 -16.06
C LEU A 161 16.47 16.70 -16.28
N ARG A 162 16.37 17.72 -15.42
CA ARG A 162 15.43 18.84 -15.66
C ARG A 162 15.77 19.64 -16.91
N CYS A 163 17.05 19.81 -17.25
CA CYS A 163 17.45 20.50 -18.47
C CYS A 163 17.18 19.68 -19.74
N LEU A 164 16.97 18.36 -19.63
CA LEU A 164 16.72 17.47 -20.77
C LEU A 164 15.22 17.32 -21.10
N ALA A 165 14.33 17.71 -20.18
CA ALA A 165 12.90 17.87 -20.45
C ALA A 165 12.63 19.37 -20.68
N ALA A 166 12.37 19.78 -21.92
CA ALA A 166 12.14 21.17 -22.30
C ALA A 166 10.66 21.42 -22.59
#